data_AF-A0A1F7GUD2-F1
#
_entry.id   AF-A0A1F7GUD2-F1
#
_cell.length_a   1.000
_cell.length_b   1.000
_cell.length_c   1.000
_cell.angle_alpha   90.00
_cell.angle_beta   90.00
_cell.angle_gamma   90.00
#
_symmetry.space_group_name_H-M   'P 1'
#
loop_
_entity.id
_entity.type
_entity.pdbx_description
1 polymer ?
#
loop_
_entity_poly.entity_id
_entity_poly.type
_entity_poly.pdbx_seq_one_letter_code
_entity_poly.pdbx_strand_id
1 'polypeptide(L)'
;MRYLFLPTFVGIALSVLLALNIFASQVYNPLLFKIIKLNDKNAVKQFLRSIEKTDAYADQFDYFNNLYNDAFLKETQQNKFSISQEIQKYEGLLQTNPKSRDVLIKLALLYLEQNEPRKARTYYAQAKKIDPWISISILEGIEE
;
A
#
# COMPACT_ATOMS: atom_id res chain seq x y z
N MET A 1 45.68 2.24 49.23
CA MET A 1 45.26 2.19 47.81
C MET A 1 44.08 1.25 47.52
N ARG A 2 43.43 0.59 48.48
CA ARG A 2 42.34 -0.39 48.20
C ARG A 2 40.94 0.24 48.03
N TYR A 3 40.74 1.48 48.47
CA TYR A 3 39.44 2.18 48.47
C TYR A 3 39.13 2.96 47.18
N LEU A 4 40.10 3.10 46.27
CA LEU A 4 39.93 3.84 45.01
C LEU A 4 39.39 2.98 43.85
N PHE A 5 39.55 1.65 43.94
CA PHE A 5 39.16 0.72 42.87
C PHE A 5 37.64 0.54 42.73
N LEU A 6 36.92 0.53 43.86
CA LEU A 6 35.47 0.37 43.88
C LEU A 6 34.73 1.57 43.22
N PRO A 7 35.02 2.84 43.56
CA PRO A 7 34.36 3.97 42.91
C PRO A 7 34.73 4.11 41.43
N THR A 8 35.98 3.79 41.03
CA THR A 8 36.36 3.81 39.60
C THR A 8 35.65 2.73 38.81
N PHE A 9 35.51 1.53 39.37
CA PHE A 9 34.80 0.43 38.72
C PHE A 9 33.31 0.75 38.55
N VAL A 10 32.67 1.30 39.59
CA VAL A 10 31.27 1.75 39.53
C VAL A 10 31.09 2.85 38.49
N GLY A 11 32.00 3.82 38.42
CA GLY A 11 31.96 4.88 37.42
C GLY A 11 32.06 4.37 35.98
N ILE A 12 32.94 3.40 35.72
CA ILE A 12 33.07 2.74 34.42
C ILE A 12 31.79 1.95 34.09
N ALA A 13 31.27 1.17 35.05
CA ALA A 13 30.05 0.39 34.86
C ALA A 13 28.86 1.29 34.51
N LEU A 14 28.68 2.41 35.22
CA LEU A 14 27.62 3.39 34.93
C LEU A 14 27.79 4.04 33.55
N SER A 15 29.03 4.33 33.15
CA SER A 15 29.33 4.91 31.83
C SER A 15 29.00 3.94 30.69
N VAL A 16 29.31 2.65 30.87
CA VAL A 16 28.93 1.59 29.93
C VAL A 16 27.41 1.45 29.86
N LEU A 17 26.73 1.47 31.01
CA LEU A 17 25.27 1.40 31.07
C LEU A 17 24.61 2.59 30.36
N LEU A 18 25.17 3.80 30.54
CA LEU A 18 24.69 5.01 29.86
C LEU A 18 24.92 4.93 28.34
N ALA A 19 26.10 4.46 27.91
CA ALA A 19 26.42 4.29 26.50
C ALA A 19 25.51 3.26 25.82
N LEU A 20 25.24 2.13 26.50
CA LEU A 20 24.28 1.13 26.03
C LEU A 20 22.86 1.69 25.96
N ASN A 21 22.44 2.48 26.95
CA ASN A 21 21.12 3.12 26.94
C ASN A 21 20.99 4.14 25.80
N ILE A 22 22.01 4.98 25.58
CA ILE A 22 22.03 5.92 24.45
C ILE A 22 22.00 5.16 23.13
N PHE A 23 22.83 4.12 22.96
CA PHE A 23 22.85 3.32 21.74
C PHE A 23 21.50 2.65 21.48
N ALA A 24 20.89 2.03 22.50
CA ALA A 24 19.56 1.45 22.42
C ALA A 24 18.48 2.50 22.10
N SER A 25 18.61 3.72 22.62
CA SER A 25 17.70 4.84 22.31
C SER A 25 17.86 5.32 20.87
N GLN A 26 19.07 5.31 20.29
CA GLN A 26 19.23 5.59 18.86
C GLN A 26 18.61 4.51 17.97
N VAL A 27 18.30 3.33 18.52
CA VAL A 27 17.54 2.25 17.87
C VAL A 27 16.02 2.42 18.07
N TYR A 28 15.53 3.55 18.63
CA TYR A 28 14.11 3.90 18.54
C TYR A 28 13.69 3.91 17.07
N ASN A 29 12.73 3.05 16.74
CA ASN A 29 12.38 2.70 15.36
C ASN A 29 12.09 3.96 14.52
N PRO A 30 12.89 4.26 13.48
CA PRO A 30 12.73 5.46 12.66
C PRO A 30 11.35 5.54 12.00
N LEU A 31 10.64 4.42 11.85
CA LEU A 31 9.28 4.38 11.34
C LEU A 31 8.28 5.07 12.28
N LEU A 32 8.35 4.81 13.60
CA LEU A 32 7.40 5.40 14.55
C LEU A 32 7.57 6.93 14.61
N PHE A 33 8.83 7.40 14.56
CA PHE A 33 9.15 8.82 14.46
C PHE A 33 8.64 9.44 13.15
N LYS A 34 8.86 8.79 12.00
CA LYS A 34 8.34 9.27 10.71
C LYS A 34 6.82 9.35 10.68
N ILE A 35 6.14 8.33 11.22
CA ILE A 35 4.69 8.21 11.23
C ILE A 35 4.03 9.21 12.18
N ILE A 36 4.56 9.39 13.38
CA ILE A 36 3.92 10.20 14.44
C ILE A 36 4.40 11.65 14.39
N LYS A 37 5.68 11.90 14.11
CA LYS A 37 6.28 13.24 14.22
C LYS A 37 6.45 13.96 12.89
N LEU A 38 6.60 13.24 11.78
CA LEU A 38 6.77 13.86 10.45
C LEU A 38 5.49 13.86 9.61
N ASN A 39 4.38 13.32 10.13
CA ASN A 39 3.10 13.22 9.41
C ASN A 39 3.26 12.59 7.99
N ASP A 40 4.20 11.64 7.88
CA ASP A 40 4.59 11.05 6.61
C ASP A 40 3.60 9.94 6.20
N LYS A 41 2.62 10.32 5.40
CA LYS A 41 1.63 9.40 4.82
C LYS A 41 2.26 8.24 4.03
N ASN A 42 3.44 8.44 3.43
CA ASN A 42 4.10 7.38 2.65
C ASN A 42 4.72 6.32 3.57
N ALA A 43 5.28 6.74 4.71
CA ALA A 43 5.76 5.81 5.73
C ALA A 43 4.61 4.94 6.28
N VAL A 44 3.44 5.53 6.51
CA VAL A 44 2.23 4.80 6.90
C VAL A 44 1.81 3.80 5.82
N LYS A 45 1.74 4.22 4.54
CA LYS A 45 1.42 3.31 3.43
C LYS A 45 2.42 2.16 3.33
N GLN A 46 3.72 2.42 3.51
CA GLN A 46 4.75 1.40 3.51
C GLN A 46 4.58 0.41 4.67
N PHE A 47 4.28 0.92 5.87
CA PHE A 47 3.99 0.09 7.03
C PHE A 47 2.75 -0.78 6.80
N LEU A 48 1.62 -0.18 6.41
CA LEU A 48 0.37 -0.89 6.12
C LEU A 48 0.55 -1.98 5.06
N ARG A 49 1.32 -1.72 4.00
CA ARG A 49 1.69 -2.74 3.00
C ARG A 49 2.48 -3.90 3.58
N SER A 50 3.39 -3.63 4.52
CA SER A 50 4.21 -4.70 5.13
C SER A 50 3.38 -5.66 6.01
N ILE A 51 2.23 -5.20 6.50
CA ILE A 51 1.35 -5.98 7.38
C ILE A 51 0.03 -6.38 6.70
N GLU A 52 -0.13 -6.11 5.40
CA GLU A 52 -1.38 -6.29 4.63
C GLU A 52 -1.97 -7.70 4.75
N LYS A 53 -1.10 -8.72 4.88
CA LYS A 53 -1.50 -10.14 4.98
C LYS A 53 -1.69 -10.62 6.42
N THR A 54 -1.63 -9.73 7.40
CA THR A 54 -1.75 -10.07 8.82
C THR A 54 -3.10 -9.63 9.36
N ASP A 55 -3.59 -10.32 10.38
CA ASP A 55 -4.86 -9.97 11.03
C ASP A 55 -4.82 -8.56 11.66
N ALA A 56 -3.62 -8.06 11.99
CA ALA A 56 -3.40 -6.73 12.54
C ALA A 56 -3.64 -5.60 11.52
N TYR A 57 -3.73 -5.88 10.22
CA TYR A 57 -3.87 -4.84 9.19
C TYR A 57 -5.09 -3.94 9.44
N ALA A 58 -6.25 -4.53 9.73
CA ALA A 58 -7.50 -3.79 9.87
C ALA A 58 -7.40 -2.77 11.02
N ASP A 59 -6.97 -3.22 12.20
CA ASP A 59 -6.82 -2.36 13.39
C ASP A 59 -5.80 -1.25 13.15
N GLN A 60 -4.68 -1.57 12.50
CA GLN A 60 -3.64 -0.58 12.20
C GLN A 60 -4.07 0.43 11.13
N PHE A 61 -4.81 -0.04 10.12
CA PHE A 61 -5.39 0.83 9.09
C PHE A 61 -6.34 1.84 9.74
N ASP A 62 -7.25 1.40 10.62
CA ASP A 62 -8.19 2.27 11.30
C ASP A 62 -7.50 3.26 12.23
N TYR A 63 -6.48 2.81 12.98
CA TYR A 63 -5.66 3.68 13.81
C TYR A 63 -5.02 4.82 13.00
N PHE A 64 -4.34 4.49 11.90
CA PHE A 64 -3.71 5.51 11.08
C PHE A 64 -4.71 6.36 10.31
N ASN A 65 -5.83 5.78 9.87
CA ASN A 65 -6.89 6.54 9.23
C ASN A 65 -7.46 7.61 10.16
N ASN A 66 -7.72 7.27 11.42
CA ASN A 66 -8.16 8.22 12.44
C ASN A 66 -7.08 9.27 12.74
N LEU A 67 -5.82 8.85 12.90
CA LEU A 67 -4.69 9.74 13.15
C LEU A 67 -4.50 10.77 12.02
N TYR A 68 -4.86 10.42 10.79
CA TYR A 68 -4.74 11.25 9.60
C TYR A 68 -6.08 11.83 9.11
N ASN A 69 -7.08 11.99 9.99
CA ASN A 69 -8.38 12.63 9.69
C ASN A 69 -9.09 12.04 8.45
N ASP A 70 -9.16 10.71 8.41
CA ASP A 70 -9.75 9.91 7.34
C ASP A 70 -9.06 10.03 5.98
N ALA A 71 -7.81 10.49 5.93
CA ALA A 71 -7.13 10.72 4.66
C ALA A 71 -7.03 9.45 3.80
N PHE A 72 -6.79 8.28 4.41
CA PHE A 72 -6.61 7.03 3.67
C PHE A 72 -7.95 6.48 3.15
N LEU A 73 -9.02 6.58 3.94
CA LEU A 73 -10.37 6.26 3.48
C LEU A 73 -10.82 7.22 2.36
N LYS A 74 -10.61 8.53 2.51
CA LYS A 74 -10.93 9.53 1.49
C LYS A 74 -10.18 9.26 0.19
N GLU A 75 -8.88 8.98 0.26
CA GLU A 75 -8.07 8.64 -0.91
C GLU A 75 -8.59 7.36 -1.61
N THR A 76 -8.93 6.33 -0.84
CA THR A 76 -9.50 5.08 -1.37
C THR A 76 -10.86 5.32 -2.04
N GLN A 77 -11.73 6.12 -1.43
CA GLN A 77 -13.04 6.49 -1.98
C GLN A 77 -12.91 7.32 -3.25
N GLN A 78 -12.01 8.32 -3.25
CA GLN A 78 -11.73 9.14 -4.43
C GLN A 78 -11.21 8.30 -5.58
N ASN A 79 -10.31 7.35 -5.31
CA ASN A 79 -9.81 6.44 -6.35
C ASN A 79 -10.95 5.59 -6.93
N LYS A 80 -11.77 4.95 -6.07
CA LYS A 80 -12.94 4.17 -6.51
C LYS A 80 -13.92 4.99 -7.35
N PHE A 81 -14.17 6.24 -6.94
CA PHE A 81 -15.02 7.16 -7.68
C PHE A 81 -14.43 7.49 -9.06
N SER A 82 -13.13 7.82 -9.12
CA SER A 82 -12.42 8.10 -10.37
C SER A 82 -12.48 6.92 -11.34
N ILE A 83 -12.20 5.70 -10.86
CA ILE A 83 -12.27 4.50 -11.70
C ILE A 83 -13.70 4.28 -12.23
N SER A 84 -14.71 4.52 -11.41
CA SER A 84 -16.12 4.39 -11.83
C SER A 84 -16.50 5.37 -12.94
N GLN A 85 -16.02 6.62 -12.86
CA GLN A 85 -16.21 7.61 -13.92
C GLN A 85 -15.48 7.20 -15.21
N GLU A 86 -14.28 6.64 -15.08
CA GLU A 86 -13.50 6.18 -16.22
C GLU A 86 -14.19 5.00 -16.92
N ILE A 87 -14.72 4.04 -16.16
CA ILE A 87 -15.54 2.94 -16.70
C ILE A 87 -16.72 3.49 -17.49
N GLN A 88 -17.51 4.41 -16.92
CA GLN A 88 -18.67 5.00 -17.60
C GLN A 88 -18.28 5.65 -18.93
N LYS A 89 -17.15 6.37 -18.96
CA LYS A 89 -16.62 6.97 -20.19
C LYS A 89 -16.29 5.92 -21.24
N TYR A 90 -15.57 4.86 -20.86
CA TYR A 90 -15.18 3.80 -21.81
C TYR A 90 -16.36 2.93 -22.25
N GLU A 91 -17.38 2.73 -21.40
CA GLU A 91 -18.63 2.09 -21.80
C GLU A 91 -19.37 2.91 -22.85
N GLY A 92 -19.41 4.25 -22.70
CA GLY A 92 -19.93 5.14 -23.74
C GLY A 92 -19.14 5.07 -25.06
N LEU A 93 -17.81 4.98 -24.99
CA LEU A 93 -16.98 4.78 -26.18
C LEU A 93 -17.27 3.43 -26.85
N LEU A 94 -17.48 2.38 -26.05
CA LEU A 94 -17.82 1.05 -26.56
C LEU A 94 -19.18 1.04 -27.28
N GLN A 95 -20.15 1.85 -26.86
CA GLN A 95 -21.42 1.99 -27.59
C GLN A 95 -21.23 2.54 -29.01
N THR A 96 -20.30 3.49 -29.18
CA THR A 96 -20.00 4.07 -30.50
C THR A 96 -19.12 3.17 -31.37
N ASN A 97 -18.23 2.39 -30.76
CA ASN A 97 -17.38 1.42 -31.44
C ASN A 97 -17.33 0.08 -30.67
N PRO A 98 -18.32 -0.80 -30.87
CA PRO A 98 -18.46 -2.04 -30.10
C PRO A 98 -17.33 -3.05 -30.29
N LYS A 99 -16.52 -2.89 -31.33
CA LYS A 99 -15.39 -3.77 -31.65
C LYS A 99 -14.04 -3.07 -31.49
N SER A 100 -13.98 -2.02 -30.67
CA SER A 100 -12.70 -1.42 -30.32
C SER A 100 -11.95 -2.31 -29.33
N ARG A 101 -10.92 -2.99 -29.82
CA ARG A 101 -9.98 -3.78 -29.00
C ARG A 101 -9.45 -2.97 -27.82
N ASP A 102 -9.02 -1.73 -28.07
CA ASP A 102 -8.40 -0.88 -27.06
C ASP A 102 -9.35 -0.47 -25.94
N VAL A 103 -10.60 -0.15 -26.30
CA VAL A 103 -11.64 0.17 -25.31
C VAL A 103 -11.95 -1.06 -24.45
N LEU A 104 -12.05 -2.24 -25.05
CA LEU A 104 -12.29 -3.50 -24.34
C LEU A 104 -11.15 -3.85 -23.38
N ILE A 105 -9.89 -3.68 -23.80
CA ILE A 105 -8.73 -3.84 -22.91
C ILE A 105 -8.82 -2.88 -21.74
N LYS A 106 -9.10 -1.60 -22.02
CA LYS A 106 -9.11 -0.56 -21.01
C LYS A 106 -10.21 -0.79 -19.98
N LEU A 107 -11.40 -1.22 -20.42
CA LEU A 107 -12.46 -1.70 -19.52
C LEU A 107 -12.00 -2.90 -18.70
N ALA A 108 -11.33 -3.88 -19.32
CA ALA A 108 -10.82 -5.04 -18.59
C ALA A 108 -9.86 -4.64 -17.46
N LEU A 109 -8.93 -3.72 -17.73
CA LEU A 109 -8.00 -3.19 -16.73
C LEU A 109 -8.70 -2.43 -15.61
N LEU A 110 -9.66 -1.56 -15.94
CA LEU A 110 -10.41 -0.78 -14.94
C LEU A 110 -11.27 -1.68 -14.04
N TYR A 111 -11.89 -2.72 -14.60
CA TYR A 111 -12.63 -3.71 -13.82
C TYR A 111 -11.70 -4.56 -12.95
N LEU A 112 -10.47 -4.85 -13.38
CA LEU A 112 -9.49 -5.50 -12.52
C LEU A 112 -9.09 -4.60 -11.35
N GLU A 113 -8.88 -3.31 -11.60
CA GLU A 113 -8.57 -2.31 -10.57
C GLU A 113 -9.72 -2.10 -9.57
N GLN A 114 -10.97 -2.30 -9.99
CA GLN A 114 -12.14 -2.34 -9.09
C GLN A 114 -12.32 -3.64 -8.32
N ASN A 115 -11.38 -4.58 -8.42
CA ASN A 115 -11.48 -5.91 -7.83
C ASN A 115 -12.70 -6.70 -8.37
N GLU A 116 -13.02 -6.51 -9.65
CA GLU A 116 -14.11 -7.16 -10.38
C GLU A 116 -13.53 -8.08 -11.50
N PRO A 117 -12.76 -9.13 -11.15
CA PRO A 117 -12.01 -9.94 -12.11
C PRO A 117 -12.90 -10.67 -13.12
N ARG A 118 -14.14 -11.00 -12.75
CA ARG A 118 -15.12 -11.65 -13.66
C ARG A 118 -15.49 -10.74 -14.83
N LYS A 119 -15.73 -9.46 -14.57
CA LYS A 119 -16.00 -8.46 -15.60
C LYS A 119 -14.74 -8.19 -16.42
N ALA A 120 -13.59 -8.07 -15.74
CA ALA A 120 -12.29 -7.90 -16.40
C ALA A 120 -12.04 -9.00 -17.45
N ARG A 121 -12.24 -10.27 -17.06
CA ARG A 121 -12.11 -11.43 -17.94
C ARG A 121 -13.07 -11.37 -19.13
N THR A 122 -14.31 -10.96 -18.88
CA THR A 122 -15.33 -10.89 -19.95
C THR A 122 -14.92 -9.89 -21.03
N TYR A 123 -14.48 -8.69 -20.64
CA TYR A 123 -14.03 -7.67 -21.58
C TYR A 123 -12.71 -8.06 -22.28
N TYR A 124 -11.78 -8.69 -21.57
CA TYR A 124 -10.54 -9.17 -22.17
C TYR A 124 -10.77 -10.28 -23.20
N ALA A 125 -11.68 -11.22 -22.92
CA ALA A 125 -12.08 -12.25 -23.87
C ALA A 125 -12.71 -11.67 -25.14
N GLN A 126 -13.48 -10.57 -25.02
CA GLN A 126 -14.00 -9.86 -26.18
C GLN A 126 -12.88 -9.19 -26.98
N ALA A 127 -11.88 -8.59 -26.33
CA ALA A 127 -10.72 -8.03 -27.01
C ALA A 127 -9.93 -9.11 -27.77
N LYS A 128 -9.72 -10.29 -27.17
CA LYS A 128 -9.06 -11.44 -27.81
C LYS A 128 -9.79 -11.97 -29.04
N LYS A 129 -11.12 -11.91 -29.07
CA LYS A 129 -11.91 -12.28 -30.26
C LYS A 129 -11.64 -11.37 -31.46
N ILE A 130 -11.21 -10.13 -31.21
CA ILE A 130 -10.93 -9.12 -32.23
C ILE A 130 -9.45 -9.19 -32.63
N ASP A 131 -8.56 -9.34 -31.65
CA ASP A 131 -7.12 -9.49 -31.84
C ASP A 131 -6.62 -10.70 -31.04
N PRO A 132 -6.54 -11.88 -31.65
CA PRO A 132 -6.09 -13.09 -30.97
C PRO A 132 -4.63 -13.05 -30.49
N TRP A 133 -3.81 -12.12 -31.00
CA TRP A 133 -2.40 -11.98 -30.64
C TRP A 133 -2.17 -11.03 -29.47
N ILE A 134 -3.24 -10.43 -28.96
CA ILE A 134 -3.14 -9.64 -27.75
C ILE A 134 -2.72 -10.49 -26.56
N SER A 135 -1.67 -10.03 -25.88
CA SER A 135 -1.16 -10.64 -24.68
C SER A 135 -0.84 -9.55 -23.66
N ILE A 136 -1.59 -9.56 -22.55
CA ILE A 136 -1.41 -8.64 -21.44
C ILE A 136 -1.25 -9.49 -20.19
N SER A 137 -0.01 -9.63 -19.71
CA SER A 137 0.36 -10.54 -18.60
C SER A 137 -0.59 -10.48 -17.40
N ILE A 138 -0.98 -9.29 -16.96
CA ILE A 138 -1.89 -9.11 -15.81
C ILE A 138 -3.34 -9.56 -16.08
N LEU A 139 -3.80 -9.54 -17.33
CA LEU A 139 -5.13 -10.00 -17.73
C LEU A 139 -5.15 -11.50 -18.08
N GLU A 140 -4.01 -12.05 -18.51
CA GLU A 140 -3.82 -13.50 -18.68
C GLU A 140 -3.87 -14.23 -17.34
N GLY A 141 -3.27 -13.64 -16.29
CA GLY A 141 -3.26 -14.22 -14.94
C GLY A 141 -4.62 -14.23 -14.22
N ILE A 142 -5.70 -13.79 -14.87
CA ILE A 142 -7.08 -13.90 -14.34
C ILE A 142 -7.62 -15.33 -14.54
N GLU A 143 -6.88 -16.20 -15.23
CA GLU A 143 -7.20 -17.61 -15.39
C GLU A 143 -6.76 -18.44 -14.18
N GLU A 144 -7.57 -18.41 -13.12
CA GLU A 144 -7.84 -19.48 -12.14
C GLU A 144 -9.10 -19.14 -11.33
#